data_AF-A0A2K9C330-F1
#
_entry.id   AF-A0A2K9C330-F1
#
_cell.length_a   1.000
_cell.length_b   1.000
_cell.length_c   1.000
_cell.angle_alpha   90.00
_cell.angle_beta   90.00
_cell.angle_gamma   90.00
#
_symmetry.space_group_name_H-M   'P 1'
#
loop_
_entity.id
_entity.type
_entity.pdbx_description
1 polymer ?
#
loop_
_entity_poly.entity_id
_entity_poly.type
_entity_poly.pdbx_seq_one_letter_code
_entity_poly.pdbx_strand_id
1 'polypeptide(L)'
;MGFHVLWRGSMRKDWVVSIGCISLFAAGAIWGATLRGVGFFKVNNIHEFAETLAGFATVLGVVLAITEYSSWKARALAQADHELSKKALAIIRAYEPQALDIFLMAKTLAKNMYSQVRFRNQPVEHVERVRENLNMFKKYHSDICALALECRDSWGGDVWDSFEEIFSFTNQCKMVVELYLRWSNEELKDAVRDNIAEKGVATFDVISIFIGEGKEAVESHLRDRLEILMSKIKAKQLTI
;
A
#
# COMPACT_ATOMS: atom_id res chain seq x y z
N MET A 1 14.21 -1.96 -8.98
CA MET A 1 15.29 -1.23 -9.70
C MET A 1 14.85 0.16 -10.22
N GLY A 2 13.93 0.89 -9.55
CA GLY A 2 13.34 2.13 -10.08
C GLY A 2 13.48 3.41 -9.24
N PHE A 3 14.08 3.37 -8.04
CA PHE A 3 14.13 4.55 -7.16
C PHE A 3 15.23 5.58 -7.48
N HIS A 4 16.13 5.26 -8.42
CA HIS A 4 17.24 6.16 -8.79
C HIS A 4 16.84 7.29 -9.76
N VAL A 5 15.62 7.28 -10.33
CA VAL A 5 15.25 8.23 -11.39
C VAL A 5 14.46 9.44 -10.87
N LEU A 6 13.67 9.30 -9.82
CA LEU A 6 12.87 10.42 -9.28
C LEU A 6 13.67 11.43 -8.44
N TRP A 7 14.84 11.04 -7.92
CA TRP A 7 15.74 11.95 -7.20
C TRP A 7 16.60 12.84 -8.12
N ARG A 8 16.70 12.52 -9.42
CA ARG A 8 17.60 13.25 -10.34
C ARG A 8 17.01 14.58 -10.85
N GLY A 9 15.69 14.75 -10.79
CA GLY A 9 15.01 15.94 -11.33
C GLY A 9 15.04 17.14 -10.38
N SER A 10 14.85 16.93 -9.08
CA SER A 10 14.82 18.01 -8.08
C SER A 10 16.23 18.45 -7.65
N MET A 11 17.19 17.51 -7.49
CA MET A 11 18.54 17.88 -7.04
C MET A 11 19.28 18.80 -8.01
N ARG A 12 19.03 18.72 -9.32
CA ARG A 12 19.77 19.54 -10.30
C ARG A 12 19.43 21.03 -10.21
N LYS A 13 18.17 21.38 -9.91
CA LYS A 13 17.76 22.78 -9.78
C LYS A 13 18.28 23.37 -8.47
N ASP A 14 18.20 22.61 -7.37
CA ASP A 14 18.70 23.07 -6.07
C ASP A 14 20.22 23.20 -6.02
N TRP A 15 20.95 22.34 -6.77
CA TRP A 15 22.41 22.41 -6.84
C TRP A 15 22.91 23.68 -7.53
N VAL A 16 22.22 24.15 -8.56
CA VAL A 16 22.55 25.40 -9.26
C VAL A 16 22.33 26.61 -8.36
N VAL A 17 21.22 26.63 -7.59
CA VAL A 17 20.95 27.71 -6.62
C VAL A 17 22.00 27.70 -5.50
N SER A 18 22.35 26.52 -5.00
CA SER A 18 23.37 26.38 -3.94
C SER A 18 24.75 26.85 -4.40
N ILE A 19 25.18 26.47 -5.61
CA ILE A 19 26.43 26.97 -6.20
C ILE A 19 26.38 28.46 -6.47
N GLY A 20 25.24 28.98 -6.94
CA GLY A 20 25.04 30.41 -7.13
C GLY A 20 25.28 31.18 -5.83
N CYS A 21 24.69 30.73 -4.72
CA CYS A 21 24.87 31.35 -3.40
C CYS A 21 26.33 31.26 -2.92
N ILE A 22 26.98 30.10 -3.03
CA ILE A 22 28.39 29.91 -2.64
C ILE A 22 29.30 30.82 -3.49
N SER A 23 29.07 30.88 -4.80
CA SER A 23 29.86 31.70 -5.72
C SER A 23 29.65 33.19 -5.48
N LEU A 24 28.44 33.62 -5.12
CA LEU A 24 28.13 35.01 -4.81
C LEU A 24 28.74 35.43 -3.46
N PHE A 25 28.77 34.51 -2.49
CA PHE A 25 29.48 34.71 -1.21
C PHE A 25 30.99 34.81 -1.42
N ALA A 26 31.57 33.91 -2.22
CA ALA A 26 32.98 33.94 -2.58
C ALA A 26 33.36 35.22 -3.35
N ALA A 27 32.52 35.65 -4.29
CA ALA A 27 32.71 36.90 -5.01
C ALA A 27 32.65 38.11 -4.08
N GLY A 28 31.70 38.16 -3.15
CA GLY A 28 31.61 39.21 -2.13
C GLY A 28 32.83 39.24 -1.21
N ALA A 29 33.33 38.06 -0.79
CA ALA A 29 34.52 37.94 0.04
C ALA A 29 35.79 38.41 -0.69
N ILE A 30 35.99 38.00 -1.95
CA ILE A 30 37.11 38.42 -2.78
C ILE A 30 37.06 39.93 -3.02
N TRP A 31 35.88 40.46 -3.38
CA TRP A 31 35.70 41.88 -3.67
C TRP A 31 35.96 42.76 -2.44
N GLY A 32 35.46 42.34 -1.27
CA GLY A 32 35.70 43.00 0.01
C GLY A 32 37.19 43.00 0.41
N ALA A 33 37.92 41.93 0.09
CA ALA A 33 39.36 41.85 0.32
C ALA A 33 40.16 42.80 -0.60
N THR A 34 39.77 42.94 -1.88
CA THR A 34 40.47 43.83 -2.83
C THR A 34 40.35 45.32 -2.50
N LEU A 35 39.21 45.77 -1.95
CA LEU A 35 38.96 47.20 -1.69
C LEU A 35 39.73 47.77 -0.47
N ARG A 36 40.25 46.92 0.43
CA ARG A 36 40.94 47.36 1.66
C ARG A 36 42.47 47.34 1.58
N GLY A 37 43.06 46.97 0.44
CA GLY A 37 44.52 46.98 0.25
C GLY A 37 45.27 45.90 1.04
N VAL A 38 46.57 45.77 0.76
CA VAL A 38 47.51 44.69 1.17
C VAL A 38 47.69 44.48 2.70
N GLY A 39 46.92 45.16 3.55
CA GLY A 39 46.95 45.05 5.02
C GLY A 39 45.89 44.13 5.64
N PHE A 40 45.01 43.50 4.85
CA PHE A 40 43.81 42.80 5.35
C PHE A 40 44.07 41.63 6.32
N PHE A 41 45.24 40.99 6.27
CA PHE A 41 45.61 39.92 7.20
C PHE A 41 46.38 40.40 8.44
N LYS A 42 46.67 41.70 8.55
CA LYS A 42 47.27 42.27 9.75
C LYS A 42 46.13 42.63 10.71
N VAL A 43 45.66 41.62 11.45
CA VAL A 43 44.60 41.75 12.46
C VAL A 43 45.09 42.71 13.55
N ASN A 44 44.68 43.98 13.49
CA ASN A 44 45.00 44.97 14.51
C ASN A 44 44.04 44.93 15.70
N ASN A 45 42.88 44.25 15.56
CA ASN A 45 41.83 44.18 16.57
C ASN A 45 41.17 42.79 16.62
N ILE A 46 40.99 42.24 17.84
CA ILE A 46 40.30 40.96 18.09
C ILE A 46 38.87 40.95 17.52
N HIS A 47 38.24 42.13 17.43
CA HIS A 47 36.89 42.29 16.93
C HIS A 47 36.71 41.87 15.46
N GLU A 48 37.66 42.22 14.57
CA GLU A 48 37.58 41.86 13.15
C GLU A 48 37.78 40.35 12.92
N PHE A 49 38.62 39.71 13.76
CA PHE A 49 38.77 38.26 13.76
C PHE A 49 37.46 37.57 14.17
N ALA A 50 36.77 38.09 15.19
CA ALA A 50 35.49 37.55 15.64
C ALA A 50 34.38 37.66 14.59
N GLU A 51 34.28 38.78 13.87
CA GLU A 51 33.33 38.95 12.76
C GLU A 51 33.57 37.93 11.64
N THR A 52 34.84 37.74 11.26
CA THR A 52 35.19 36.79 10.19
C THR A 52 34.85 35.35 10.61
N LEU A 53 35.13 35.01 11.88
CA LEU A 53 34.85 33.69 12.44
C LEU A 53 33.35 33.42 12.58
N ALA A 54 32.56 34.45 12.93
CA ALA A 54 31.10 34.38 12.91
C ALA A 54 30.55 34.11 11.50
N GLY A 55 31.11 34.73 10.46
CA GLY A 55 30.78 34.43 9.07
C GLY A 55 30.98 32.96 8.70
N PHE A 56 32.14 32.38 9.03
CA PHE A 56 32.40 30.94 8.83
C PHE A 56 31.43 30.04 9.60
N ALA A 57 31.08 30.41 10.84
CA ALA A 57 30.13 29.64 11.65
C ALA A 57 28.74 29.58 11.00
N THR A 58 28.26 30.68 10.39
CA THR A 58 26.96 30.68 9.69
C THR A 58 26.96 29.79 8.45
N VAL A 59 28.04 29.80 7.66
CA VAL A 59 28.17 28.93 6.48
C VAL A 59 28.18 27.45 6.90
N LEU A 60 28.95 27.11 7.94
CA LEU A 60 28.94 25.75 8.51
C LEU A 60 27.56 25.36 9.03
N GLY A 61 26.86 26.27 9.71
CA GLY A 61 25.49 26.07 10.18
C GLY A 61 24.52 25.75 9.05
N VAL A 62 24.60 26.45 7.92
CA VAL A 62 23.76 26.17 6.73
C VAL A 62 24.08 24.80 6.13
N VAL A 63 25.36 24.42 6.02
CA VAL A 63 25.75 23.10 5.50
C VAL A 63 25.23 21.99 6.42
N LEU A 64 25.39 22.13 7.73
CA LEU A 64 24.85 21.18 8.71
C LEU A 64 23.33 21.09 8.60
N ALA A 65 22.62 22.22 8.53
CA ALA A 65 21.17 22.25 8.37
C ALA A 65 20.69 21.52 7.10
N ILE A 66 21.39 21.66 5.96
CA ILE A 66 21.05 20.95 4.72
C ILE A 66 21.27 19.43 4.90
N THR A 67 22.39 19.02 5.50
CA THR A 67 22.67 17.60 5.75
C THR A 67 21.65 16.99 6.73
N GLU A 68 21.31 17.70 7.79
CA GLU A 68 20.30 17.28 8.77
C GLU A 68 18.92 17.18 8.13
N TYR A 69 18.53 18.13 7.29
CA TYR A 69 17.25 18.10 6.59
C TYR A 69 17.12 16.85 5.69
N SER A 70 18.18 16.51 4.96
CA SER A 70 18.19 15.30 4.12
C SER A 70 18.06 14.02 4.96
N SER A 71 18.75 13.96 6.10
CA SER A 71 18.69 12.83 7.03
C SER A 71 17.32 12.72 7.71
N TRP A 72 16.70 13.86 8.04
CA TRP A 72 15.39 13.93 8.64
C TRP A 72 14.32 13.43 7.66
N LYS A 73 14.39 13.85 6.39
CA LYS A 73 13.47 13.37 5.36
C LYS A 73 13.57 11.86 5.14
N ALA A 74 14.80 11.33 5.13
CA ALA A 74 15.02 9.88 5.04
C ALA A 74 14.43 9.14 6.24
N ARG A 75 14.65 9.63 7.47
CA ARG A 75 14.06 9.05 8.69
C ARG A 75 12.54 9.14 8.72
N ALA A 76 11.97 10.25 8.28
CA ALA A 76 10.52 10.44 8.22
C ALA A 76 9.86 9.45 7.25
N LEU A 77 10.48 9.23 6.08
CA LEU A 77 10.01 8.23 5.11
C LEU A 77 10.16 6.81 5.67
N ALA A 78 11.30 6.49 6.29
CA ALA A 78 11.54 5.21 6.94
C ALA A 78 10.50 4.89 8.01
N GLN A 79 10.13 5.90 8.81
CA GLN A 79 9.11 5.76 9.83
C GLN A 79 7.72 5.54 9.22
N ALA A 80 7.36 6.28 8.17
CA ALA A 80 6.09 6.11 7.48
C ALA A 80 5.95 4.70 6.87
N ASP A 81 7.01 4.18 6.22
CA ASP A 81 7.03 2.82 5.67
C ASP A 81 6.93 1.75 6.76
N HIS A 82 7.58 1.99 7.91
CA HIS A 82 7.50 1.08 9.05
C HIS A 82 6.08 1.05 9.67
N GLU A 83 5.42 2.20 9.77
CA GLU A 83 4.04 2.29 10.23
C GLU A 83 3.07 1.63 9.24
N LEU A 84 3.27 1.86 7.93
CA LEU A 84 2.46 1.25 6.87
C LEU A 84 2.62 -0.28 6.86
N SER A 85 3.83 -0.81 7.01
CA SER A 85 4.06 -2.27 7.05
C SER A 85 3.44 -2.93 8.28
N LYS A 86 3.47 -2.28 9.46
CA LYS A 86 2.77 -2.74 10.67
C LYS A 86 1.26 -2.78 10.47
N LYS A 87 0.69 -1.69 9.93
CA LYS A 87 -0.74 -1.61 9.58
C LYS A 87 -1.11 -2.70 8.57
N ALA A 88 -0.27 -2.91 7.55
CA ALA A 88 -0.49 -3.92 6.53
C ALA A 88 -0.56 -5.33 7.12
N LEU A 89 0.40 -5.68 7.97
CA LEU A 89 0.46 -6.99 8.61
C LEU A 89 -0.79 -7.27 9.47
N ALA A 90 -1.26 -6.26 10.21
CA ALA A 90 -2.46 -6.40 11.05
C ALA A 90 -3.72 -6.65 10.20
N ILE A 91 -3.93 -5.86 9.14
CA ILE A 91 -5.10 -5.98 8.26
C ILE A 91 -5.06 -7.30 7.48
N ILE A 92 -3.90 -7.69 6.95
CA ILE A 92 -3.74 -8.97 6.21
C ILE A 92 -4.09 -10.16 7.12
N ARG A 93 -3.59 -10.18 8.35
CA ARG A 93 -3.91 -11.25 9.32
C ARG A 93 -5.39 -11.30 9.69
N ALA A 94 -6.06 -10.14 9.77
CA ALA A 94 -7.50 -10.09 10.01
C ALA A 94 -8.30 -10.53 8.77
N TYR A 95 -7.76 -10.32 7.56
CA TYR A 95 -8.42 -10.65 6.31
C TYR A 95 -8.37 -12.15 5.97
N GLU A 96 -7.27 -12.84 6.29
CA GLU A 96 -7.07 -14.28 6.00
C GLU A 96 -8.26 -15.17 6.41
N PRO A 97 -8.72 -15.18 7.69
CA PRO A 97 -9.85 -16.02 8.08
C PRO A 97 -11.16 -15.60 7.38
N GLN A 98 -11.34 -14.31 7.09
CA GLN A 98 -12.54 -13.80 6.42
C GLN A 98 -12.60 -14.23 4.95
N ALA A 99 -11.44 -14.30 4.28
CA ALA A 99 -11.30 -14.83 2.93
C ALA A 99 -11.61 -16.33 2.86
N LEU A 100 -11.22 -17.09 3.90
CA LEU A 100 -11.58 -18.50 4.00
C LEU A 100 -13.08 -18.69 4.27
N ASP A 101 -13.65 -17.92 5.20
CA ASP A 101 -15.07 -18.00 5.56
C ASP A 101 -15.98 -17.70 4.37
N ILE A 102 -15.66 -16.66 3.58
CA ILE A 102 -16.45 -16.34 2.37
C ILE A 102 -16.36 -17.46 1.32
N PHE A 103 -15.22 -18.15 1.21
CA PHE A 103 -15.09 -19.30 0.32
C PHE A 103 -15.95 -20.49 0.79
N LEU A 104 -15.87 -20.85 2.08
CA LEU A 104 -16.66 -21.95 2.64
C LEU A 104 -18.17 -21.68 2.51
N MET A 105 -18.55 -20.41 2.68
CA MET A 105 -19.90 -19.94 2.40
C MET A 105 -20.25 -20.11 0.92
N ALA A 106 -19.45 -19.54 0.01
CA ALA A 106 -19.67 -19.64 -1.43
C ALA A 106 -19.83 -21.11 -1.89
N LYS A 107 -18.99 -22.02 -1.37
CA LYS A 107 -19.09 -23.46 -1.61
C LYS A 107 -20.44 -24.04 -1.20
N THR A 108 -20.87 -23.73 0.03
CA THR A 108 -22.13 -24.23 0.58
C THR A 108 -23.32 -23.70 -0.23
N LEU A 109 -23.29 -22.41 -0.56
CA LEU A 109 -24.34 -21.76 -1.33
C LEU A 109 -24.40 -22.23 -2.78
N ALA A 110 -23.24 -22.46 -3.42
CA ALA A 110 -23.17 -23.05 -4.76
C ALA A 110 -23.78 -24.47 -4.78
N LYS A 111 -23.49 -25.30 -3.77
CA LYS A 111 -24.13 -26.63 -3.64
C LYS A 111 -25.64 -26.53 -3.45
N ASN A 112 -26.11 -25.56 -2.65
CA ASN A 112 -27.54 -25.30 -2.48
C ASN A 112 -28.19 -24.88 -3.81
N MET A 113 -27.55 -23.98 -4.56
CA MET A 113 -27.99 -23.57 -5.90
C MET A 113 -27.93 -24.70 -6.92
N TYR A 114 -26.99 -25.64 -6.82
CA TYR A 114 -26.95 -26.81 -7.71
C TYR A 114 -28.12 -27.77 -7.41
N SER A 115 -28.50 -27.90 -6.13
CA SER A 115 -29.56 -28.79 -5.67
C SER A 115 -31.01 -28.28 -5.92
N GLN A 116 -31.21 -27.42 -6.93
CA GLN A 116 -32.34 -26.52 -7.29
C GLN A 116 -33.78 -26.96 -6.96
N VAL A 117 -34.02 -28.23 -6.67
CA VAL A 117 -35.33 -28.86 -6.48
C VAL A 117 -35.77 -28.88 -5.01
N ARG A 118 -34.86 -28.93 -4.02
CA ARG A 118 -35.27 -29.15 -2.60
C ARG A 118 -35.43 -27.92 -1.73
N PHE A 119 -34.79 -26.79 -2.09
CA PHE A 119 -34.70 -25.64 -1.19
C PHE A 119 -35.07 -24.32 -1.89
N ARG A 120 -36.13 -24.35 -2.71
CA ARG A 120 -36.60 -23.19 -3.47
C ARG A 120 -37.04 -22.01 -2.58
N ASN A 121 -37.45 -22.30 -1.35
CA ASN A 121 -37.84 -21.32 -0.33
C ASN A 121 -36.86 -21.46 0.83
N GLN A 122 -35.83 -20.62 0.83
CA GLN A 122 -34.87 -20.58 1.92
C GLN A 122 -35.52 -19.85 3.11
N PRO A 123 -35.36 -20.33 4.36
CA PRO A 123 -35.82 -19.59 5.52
C PRO A 123 -35.26 -18.17 5.50
N VAL A 124 -36.11 -17.17 5.76
CA VAL A 124 -35.72 -15.75 5.74
C VAL A 124 -34.54 -15.51 6.69
N GLU A 125 -34.51 -16.18 7.86
CA GLU A 125 -33.40 -16.03 8.81
C GLU A 125 -32.05 -16.52 8.23
N HIS A 126 -32.07 -17.53 7.35
CA HIS A 126 -30.86 -18.01 6.69
C HIS A 126 -30.35 -16.99 5.67
N VAL A 127 -31.24 -16.41 4.86
CA VAL A 127 -30.90 -15.39 3.86
C VAL A 127 -30.33 -14.13 4.53
N GLU A 128 -30.94 -13.68 5.62
CA GLU A 128 -30.44 -12.51 6.37
C GLU A 128 -29.07 -12.80 7.00
N ARG A 129 -28.84 -13.98 7.57
CA ARG A 129 -27.51 -14.37 8.08
C ARG A 129 -26.44 -14.35 6.99
N VAL A 130 -26.76 -14.85 5.80
CA VAL A 130 -25.83 -14.80 4.65
C VAL A 130 -25.53 -13.35 4.27
N ARG A 131 -26.53 -12.48 4.29
CA ARG A 131 -26.37 -11.04 4.02
C ARG A 131 -25.50 -10.35 5.06
N GLU A 132 -25.71 -10.63 6.35
CA GLU A 132 -24.88 -10.10 7.45
C GLU A 132 -23.41 -10.50 7.29
N ASN A 133 -23.15 -11.78 7.04
CA ASN A 133 -21.80 -12.28 6.82
C ASN A 133 -21.15 -11.67 5.57
N LEU A 134 -21.90 -11.50 4.48
CA LEU A 134 -21.42 -10.79 3.29
C LEU A 134 -21.08 -9.34 3.59
N ASN A 135 -21.88 -8.64 4.39
CA ASN A 135 -21.63 -7.25 4.79
C ASN A 135 -20.39 -7.13 5.69
N MET A 136 -20.20 -8.07 6.62
CA MET A 136 -18.98 -8.17 7.41
C MET A 136 -17.75 -8.37 6.52
N PHE A 137 -17.81 -9.33 5.59
CA PHE A 137 -16.73 -9.55 4.62
C PHE A 137 -16.46 -8.29 3.78
N LYS A 138 -17.49 -7.59 3.31
CA LYS A 138 -17.34 -6.33 2.54
C LYS A 138 -16.58 -5.26 3.32
N LYS A 139 -16.76 -5.18 4.65
CA LYS A 139 -16.01 -4.26 5.50
C LYS A 139 -14.51 -4.61 5.51
N TYR A 140 -14.17 -5.86 5.80
CA TYR A 140 -12.77 -6.32 5.77
C TYR A 140 -12.13 -6.16 4.38
N HIS A 141 -12.90 -6.45 3.33
CA HIS A 141 -12.46 -6.28 1.95
C HIS A 141 -12.21 -4.80 1.60
N SER A 142 -13.04 -3.88 2.12
CA SER A 142 -12.81 -2.44 1.97
C SER A 142 -11.52 -2.00 2.67
N ASP A 143 -11.27 -2.49 3.88
CA ASP A 143 -10.08 -2.13 4.67
C ASP A 143 -8.78 -2.60 3.98
N ILE A 144 -8.77 -3.83 3.45
CA ILE A 144 -7.61 -4.34 2.70
C ILE A 144 -7.43 -3.65 1.33
N CYS A 145 -8.52 -3.25 0.66
CA CYS A 145 -8.43 -2.47 -0.57
C CYS A 145 -7.84 -1.06 -0.33
N ALA A 146 -8.26 -0.40 0.75
CA ALA A 146 -7.69 0.89 1.14
C ALA A 146 -6.18 0.77 1.43
N LEU A 147 -5.79 -0.28 2.16
CA LEU A 147 -4.39 -0.61 2.40
C LEU A 147 -3.63 -0.87 1.09
N ALA A 148 -4.20 -1.63 0.16
CA ALA A 148 -3.55 -1.96 -1.11
C ALA A 148 -3.26 -0.71 -1.94
N LEU A 149 -4.16 0.27 -1.93
CA LEU A 149 -3.95 1.57 -2.57
C LEU A 149 -2.82 2.36 -1.89
N GLU A 150 -2.81 2.45 -0.55
CA GLU A 150 -1.72 3.10 0.19
C GLU A 150 -0.35 2.44 -0.09
N CYS A 151 -0.32 1.10 -0.17
CA CYS A 151 0.88 0.34 -0.49
C CYS A 151 1.33 0.56 -1.94
N ARG A 152 0.39 0.66 -2.89
CA ARG A 152 0.69 0.95 -4.29
C ARG A 152 1.33 2.32 -4.45
N ASP A 153 0.80 3.33 -3.76
CA ASP A 153 1.31 4.70 -3.83
C ASP A 153 2.70 4.81 -3.20
N SER A 154 2.95 4.08 -2.10
CA SER A 154 4.23 4.12 -1.39
C SER A 154 5.31 3.24 -2.04
N TRP A 155 4.95 2.02 -2.48
CA TRP A 155 5.92 0.98 -2.84
C TRP A 155 5.92 0.58 -4.33
N GLY A 156 4.91 1.01 -5.10
CA GLY A 156 4.77 0.75 -6.53
C GLY A 156 3.84 -0.41 -6.89
N GLY A 157 3.76 -0.71 -8.19
CA GLY A 157 2.83 -1.70 -8.75
C GLY A 157 3.16 -3.15 -8.41
N ASP A 158 4.41 -3.48 -8.09
CA ASP A 158 4.84 -4.85 -7.78
C ASP A 158 4.17 -5.42 -6.52
N VAL A 159 3.81 -4.57 -5.56
CA VAL A 159 3.03 -4.94 -4.38
C VAL A 159 1.54 -5.05 -4.73
N TRP A 160 1.04 -4.16 -5.58
CA TRP A 160 -0.36 -4.16 -6.03
C TRP A 160 -0.73 -5.46 -6.73
N ASP A 161 0.11 -5.96 -7.62
CA ASP A 161 -0.15 -7.20 -8.36
C ASP A 161 -0.40 -8.39 -7.41
N SER A 162 0.28 -8.44 -6.26
CA SER A 162 0.05 -9.47 -5.25
C SER A 162 -1.28 -9.32 -4.51
N PHE A 163 -1.76 -8.09 -4.29
CA PHE A 163 -3.11 -7.86 -3.78
C PHE A 163 -4.18 -8.27 -4.79
N GLU A 164 -3.96 -7.97 -6.07
CA GLU A 164 -4.91 -8.28 -7.15
C GLU A 164 -5.19 -9.79 -7.28
N GLU A 165 -4.17 -10.63 -7.14
CA GLU A 165 -4.33 -12.09 -7.11
C GLU A 165 -5.28 -12.54 -5.98
N ILE A 166 -5.08 -12.00 -4.76
CA ILE A 166 -5.92 -12.29 -3.59
C ILE A 166 -7.35 -11.76 -3.80
N PHE A 167 -7.48 -10.57 -4.37
CA PHE A 167 -8.78 -9.94 -4.66
C PHE A 167 -9.54 -10.69 -5.74
N SER A 168 -8.88 -11.19 -6.78
CA SER A 168 -9.52 -11.96 -7.84
C SER A 168 -10.25 -13.18 -7.26
N PHE A 169 -9.57 -13.95 -6.41
CA PHE A 169 -10.16 -15.10 -5.73
C PHE A 169 -11.38 -14.73 -4.87
N THR A 170 -11.19 -13.75 -3.98
CA THR A 170 -12.23 -13.39 -3.00
C THR A 170 -13.42 -12.67 -3.63
N ASN A 171 -13.21 -11.91 -4.70
CA ASN A 171 -14.27 -11.29 -5.49
C ASN A 171 -15.15 -12.32 -6.19
N GLN A 172 -14.56 -13.41 -6.69
CA GLN A 172 -15.34 -14.51 -7.27
C GLN A 172 -16.19 -15.20 -6.19
N CYS A 173 -15.64 -15.45 -5.00
CA CYS A 173 -16.40 -15.99 -3.87
C CYS A 173 -17.57 -15.07 -3.47
N LYS A 174 -17.28 -13.77 -3.30
CA LYS A 174 -18.29 -12.73 -3.04
C LYS A 174 -19.39 -12.73 -4.10
N MET A 175 -19.03 -12.85 -5.37
CA MET A 175 -20.00 -12.89 -6.48
C MET A 175 -20.95 -14.09 -6.36
N VAL A 176 -20.46 -15.27 -6.00
CA VAL A 176 -21.31 -16.46 -5.76
C VAL A 176 -22.31 -16.20 -4.64
N VAL A 177 -21.87 -15.58 -3.54
CA VAL A 177 -22.76 -15.23 -2.42
C VAL A 177 -23.82 -14.19 -2.83
N GLU A 178 -23.43 -13.18 -3.62
CA GLU A 178 -24.37 -12.19 -4.16
C GLU A 178 -25.37 -12.80 -5.14
N LEU A 179 -24.95 -13.75 -5.97
CA LEU A 179 -25.83 -14.50 -6.87
C LEU A 179 -26.81 -15.36 -6.06
N TYR A 180 -26.35 -16.00 -4.99
CA TYR A 180 -27.24 -16.75 -4.09
C TYR A 180 -28.32 -15.85 -3.47
N LEU A 181 -27.95 -14.68 -2.94
CA LEU A 181 -28.91 -13.73 -2.35
C LEU A 181 -29.94 -13.24 -3.36
N ARG A 182 -29.55 -13.10 -4.63
CA ARG A 182 -30.50 -12.78 -5.72
C ARG A 182 -31.38 -13.98 -6.04
N TRP A 183 -30.79 -15.17 -6.16
CA TRP A 183 -31.48 -16.43 -6.42
C TRP A 183 -32.53 -16.76 -5.36
N SER A 184 -32.27 -16.43 -4.09
CA SER A 184 -33.20 -16.66 -2.98
C SER A 184 -34.40 -15.71 -2.94
N ASN A 185 -34.49 -14.74 -3.84
CA ASN A 185 -35.65 -13.85 -3.91
C ASN A 185 -36.86 -14.59 -4.50
N GLU A 186 -37.93 -14.73 -3.70
CA GLU A 186 -39.17 -15.43 -4.06
C GLU A 186 -39.95 -14.74 -5.19
N GLU A 187 -39.71 -13.44 -5.43
CA GLU A 187 -40.39 -12.67 -6.48
C GLU A 187 -39.85 -12.96 -7.90
N LEU A 188 -38.72 -13.65 -8.03
CA LEU A 188 -38.12 -13.94 -9.33
C LEU A 188 -38.83 -15.09 -10.05
N LYS A 189 -39.04 -14.91 -11.36
CA LYS A 189 -39.51 -15.99 -12.25
C LYS A 189 -38.51 -17.15 -12.27
N ASP A 190 -39.01 -18.37 -12.30
CA ASP A 190 -38.21 -19.61 -12.32
C ASP A 190 -37.07 -19.59 -13.33
N ALA A 191 -37.34 -19.22 -14.59
CA ALA A 191 -36.31 -19.16 -15.64
C ALA A 191 -35.14 -18.21 -15.32
N VAL A 192 -35.42 -17.09 -14.63
CA VAL A 192 -34.38 -16.13 -14.20
C VAL A 192 -33.58 -16.72 -13.04
N ARG A 193 -34.26 -17.39 -12.11
CA ARG A 193 -33.63 -18.08 -10.98
C ARG A 193 -32.69 -19.18 -11.47
N ASP A 194 -33.12 -20.00 -12.42
CA ASP A 194 -32.31 -21.10 -12.95
C ASP A 194 -31.03 -20.58 -13.62
N ASN A 195 -31.13 -19.47 -14.38
CA ASN A 195 -29.97 -18.79 -14.97
C ASN A 195 -29.00 -18.26 -13.89
N ILE A 196 -29.52 -17.63 -12.83
CA ILE A 196 -28.68 -17.12 -11.73
C ILE A 196 -27.96 -18.29 -11.02
N ALA A 197 -28.67 -19.40 -10.79
CA ALA A 197 -28.09 -20.58 -10.17
C ALA A 197 -27.01 -21.21 -11.05
N GLU A 198 -27.26 -21.37 -12.34
CA GLU A 198 -26.26 -21.86 -13.32
C GLU A 198 -25.01 -20.98 -13.30
N LYS A 199 -25.17 -19.66 -13.35
CA LYS A 199 -24.06 -18.71 -13.28
C LYS A 199 -23.30 -18.80 -11.95
N GLY A 200 -24.02 -18.95 -10.84
CA GLY A 200 -23.44 -19.09 -9.50
C GLY A 200 -22.61 -20.36 -9.36
N VAL A 201 -23.13 -21.49 -9.85
CA VAL A 201 -22.43 -22.78 -9.86
C VAL A 201 -21.21 -22.71 -10.78
N ALA A 202 -21.37 -22.25 -12.02
CA ALA A 202 -20.26 -22.14 -12.98
C ALA A 202 -19.14 -21.24 -12.45
N THR A 203 -19.49 -20.13 -11.78
CA THR A 203 -18.50 -19.27 -11.13
C THR A 203 -17.73 -20.03 -10.05
N PHE A 204 -18.43 -20.79 -9.19
CA PHE A 204 -17.77 -21.57 -8.14
C PHE A 204 -16.90 -22.69 -8.71
N ASP A 205 -17.33 -23.35 -9.78
CA ASP A 205 -16.56 -24.40 -10.45
C ASP A 205 -15.24 -23.89 -11.01
N VAL A 206 -15.23 -22.66 -11.55
CA VAL A 206 -13.97 -22.01 -11.95
C VAL A 206 -13.03 -21.85 -10.76
N ILE A 207 -13.53 -21.35 -9.62
CA ILE A 207 -12.73 -21.19 -8.40
C ILE A 207 -12.17 -22.55 -7.93
N SER A 208 -13.02 -23.59 -7.90
CA SER A 208 -12.64 -24.91 -7.40
C SER A 208 -11.62 -25.62 -8.29
N ILE A 209 -11.63 -25.38 -9.60
CA ILE A 209 -10.62 -25.90 -10.54
C ILE A 209 -9.23 -25.30 -10.24
N PHE A 210 -9.16 -23.99 -9.96
CA PHE A 210 -7.88 -23.31 -9.75
C PHE A 210 -7.27 -23.55 -8.35
N ILE A 211 -8.11 -23.69 -7.32
CA ILE A 211 -7.66 -23.69 -5.93
C ILE A 211 -7.88 -25.05 -5.25
N GLY A 212 -8.82 -25.84 -5.76
CA GLY A 212 -9.31 -27.06 -5.14
C GLY A 212 -10.59 -26.82 -4.32
N GLU A 213 -11.30 -27.91 -4.01
CA GLU A 213 -12.52 -27.86 -3.19
C GLU A 213 -12.26 -28.00 -1.69
N GLY A 214 -11.09 -28.51 -1.31
CA GLY A 214 -10.75 -28.80 0.08
C GLY A 214 -10.50 -27.52 0.87
N LYS A 215 -10.96 -27.48 2.12
CA LYS A 215 -10.62 -26.39 3.05
C LYS A 215 -9.10 -26.21 3.14
N GLU A 216 -8.36 -27.32 3.25
CA GLU A 216 -6.89 -27.33 3.32
C GLU A 216 -6.24 -26.77 2.05
N ALA A 217 -6.78 -27.08 0.86
CA ALA A 217 -6.25 -26.58 -0.40
C ALA A 217 -6.40 -25.05 -0.50
N VAL A 218 -7.54 -24.53 -0.06
CA VAL A 218 -7.83 -23.09 -0.02
C VAL A 218 -7.01 -22.37 1.04
N GLU A 219 -6.88 -22.95 2.24
CA GLU A 219 -6.00 -22.43 3.29
C GLU A 219 -4.55 -22.39 2.83
N SER A 220 -4.06 -23.44 2.17
CA SER A 220 -2.70 -23.47 1.60
C SER A 220 -2.55 -22.39 0.54
N HIS A 221 -3.49 -22.28 -0.40
CA HIS A 221 -3.44 -21.28 -1.47
C HIS A 221 -3.45 -19.85 -0.92
N LEU A 222 -4.34 -19.55 0.03
CA LEU A 222 -4.40 -18.24 0.68
C LEU A 222 -3.10 -17.94 1.43
N ARG A 223 -2.60 -18.90 2.21
CA ARG A 223 -1.36 -18.76 2.96
C ARG A 223 -0.18 -18.48 2.03
N ASP A 224 -0.03 -19.23 0.95
CA ASP A 224 1.06 -19.05 -0.01
C ASP A 224 1.02 -17.65 -0.64
N ARG A 225 -0.16 -17.20 -1.08
CA ARG A 225 -0.34 -15.86 -1.66
C ARG A 225 -0.09 -14.74 -0.66
N LEU A 226 -0.58 -14.90 0.57
CA LEU A 226 -0.35 -13.96 1.66
C LEU A 226 1.13 -13.93 2.08
N GLU A 227 1.82 -15.06 2.07
CA GLU A 227 3.24 -15.14 2.38
C GLU A 227 4.08 -14.44 1.31
N ILE A 228 3.75 -14.61 0.02
CA ILE A 228 4.38 -13.85 -1.07
C ILE A 228 4.17 -12.35 -0.84
N LEU A 229 2.94 -11.91 -0.55
CA LEU A 229 2.66 -10.50 -0.26
C LEU A 229 3.46 -10.00 0.95
N MET A 230 3.44 -10.74 2.07
CA MET A 230 4.18 -10.39 3.29
C MET A 230 5.69 -10.34 3.05
N SER A 231 6.25 -11.22 2.20
CA SER A 231 7.67 -11.21 1.86
C SER A 231 8.05 -9.95 1.08
N LYS A 232 7.20 -9.50 0.14
CA LYS A 232 7.38 -8.24 -0.59
C LYS A 232 7.32 -7.05 0.35
N ILE A 233 6.35 -7.02 1.27
CA ILE A 233 6.21 -5.95 2.28
C ILE A 233 7.46 -5.88 3.17
N LYS A 234 7.94 -7.03 3.66
CA LYS A 234 9.18 -7.10 4.46
C LYS A 234 10.41 -6.67 3.66
N ALA A 235 10.50 -7.03 2.38
CA ALA A 235 11.61 -6.61 1.52
C ALA A 235 11.66 -5.08 1.37
N LYS A 236 10.50 -4.41 1.25
CA LYS A 236 10.42 -2.94 1.20
C LYS A 236 10.90 -2.29 2.50
N GLN A 237 10.65 -2.93 3.64
CA GLN A 237 11.15 -2.47 4.95
C GLN A 237 12.68 -2.52 5.07
N LEU A 238 13.36 -3.47 4.40
CA LEU A 238 14.82 -3.65 4.47
C LEU A 238 15.60 -2.77 3.49
N THR A 239 14.93 -2.18 2.50
CA THR A 239 15.56 -1.29 1.51
C THR A 239 15.73 0.16 1.97
N ILE A 240 15.42 0.45 3.24
CA ILE A 240 15.49 1.78 3.85
C ILE A 240 16.64 1.83 4.85
#